data_AF-A0A842UAB5-F1
#
_entry.id   AF-A0A842UAB5-F1
#
_cell.length_a   1.000
_cell.length_b   1.000
_cell.length_c   1.000
_cell.angle_alpha   90.00
_cell.angle_beta   90.00
_cell.angle_gamma   90.00
#
_symmetry.space_group_name_H-M   'P 1'
#
loop_
_entity.id
_entity.type
_entity.pdbx_description
1 polymer ?
#
loop_
_entity_poly.entity_id
_entity_poly.type
_entity_poly.pdbx_seq_one_letter_code
_entity_poly.pdbx_strand_id
1 'polypeptide(L)'
;MDHIGDFSPSHNGIDFNVNESSVVLCPHDAYVSDIRFYENEYGNHWQTNVRIRLNSQWYITMKFESWAEDQYNGTLQRNNVSVSVGDKILANQTMGNLLSHGPHSHLHYDVDRSGTYVCPYSYFSPDAQDKFDPIYDRCGESSTPCH
;
A
#
# COMPACT_ATOMS: atom_id res chain seq x y z
N MET A 1 -15.51 -36.29 -4.93
CA MET A 1 -14.28 -35.63 -4.42
C MET A 1 -14.34 -34.24 -4.98
N ASP A 2 -14.80 -33.30 -4.16
CA ASP A 2 -15.05 -31.93 -4.58
C ASP A 2 -13.72 -31.21 -4.82
N HIS A 3 -13.62 -30.56 -5.96
CA HIS A 3 -12.56 -29.61 -6.27
C HIS A 3 -12.72 -28.41 -5.34
N ILE A 4 -11.93 -28.35 -4.28
CA ILE A 4 -11.76 -27.13 -3.49
C ILE A 4 -10.95 -26.20 -4.38
N GLY A 5 -11.64 -25.23 -4.98
CA GLY A 5 -11.02 -24.15 -5.73
C GLY A 5 -10.00 -23.44 -4.85
N ASP A 6 -8.83 -23.19 -5.44
CA ASP A 6 -7.75 -22.42 -4.86
C ASP A 6 -8.30 -21.05 -4.44
N PHE A 7 -8.45 -20.84 -3.13
CA PHE A 7 -8.93 -19.58 -2.57
C PHE A 7 -7.73 -18.62 -2.56
N SER A 8 -7.43 -18.02 -3.72
CA SER A 8 -6.62 -16.79 -3.72
C SER A 8 -7.50 -15.69 -3.13
N PRO A 9 -7.19 -15.12 -1.95
CA PRO A 9 -7.93 -13.97 -1.47
C PRO A 9 -7.83 -12.87 -2.53
N SER A 10 -8.95 -12.21 -2.84
CA SER A 10 -8.97 -11.15 -3.83
C SER A 10 -7.99 -10.03 -3.43
N HIS A 11 -6.99 -9.76 -4.27
CA HIS A 11 -6.09 -8.63 -4.16
C HIS A 11 -6.77 -7.40 -4.76
N ASN A 12 -7.32 -6.56 -3.88
CA ASN A 12 -8.11 -5.38 -4.27
C ASN A 12 -7.27 -4.09 -4.36
N GLY A 13 -5.95 -4.20 -4.18
CA GLY A 13 -5.01 -3.09 -4.14
C GLY A 13 -4.05 -3.11 -5.34
N ILE A 14 -2.99 -2.30 -5.26
CA ILE A 14 -1.86 -2.33 -6.19
C ILE A 14 -0.58 -2.45 -5.37
N ASP A 15 0.28 -3.39 -5.74
CA ASP A 15 1.60 -3.54 -5.13
C ASP A 15 2.65 -2.84 -5.98
N PHE A 16 3.33 -1.86 -5.37
CA PHE A 16 4.51 -1.22 -5.94
C PHE A 16 5.75 -1.87 -5.34
N ASN A 17 6.32 -2.84 -6.05
CA ASN A 17 7.55 -3.52 -5.65
C ASN A 17 8.73 -2.55 -5.61
N VAL A 18 9.58 -2.68 -4.59
CA VAL A 18 10.81 -1.89 -4.45
C VAL A 18 12.02 -2.79 -4.28
N ASN A 19 13.14 -2.41 -4.91
CA ASN A 19 14.41 -3.13 -4.78
C ASN A 19 15.31 -2.56 -3.68
N GLU A 20 14.95 -1.39 -3.16
CA GLU A 20 15.69 -0.67 -2.13
C GLU A 20 14.76 0.23 -1.33
N SER A 21 15.25 0.73 -0.19
CA SER A 21 14.48 1.66 0.63
C SER A 21 14.09 2.91 -0.16
N SER A 22 12.81 3.24 -0.18
CA SER A 22 12.22 4.19 -1.12
C SER A 22 11.38 5.25 -0.39
N VAL A 23 11.44 6.49 -0.87
CA VAL A 23 10.60 7.58 -0.36
C VAL A 23 9.16 7.36 -0.81
N VAL A 24 8.23 7.43 0.14
CA VAL A 24 6.78 7.35 -0.13
C VAL A 24 6.18 8.75 -0.07
N LEU A 25 5.54 9.14 -1.16
CA LEU A 25 4.87 10.44 -1.29
C LEU A 25 3.35 10.28 -1.13
N CYS A 26 2.71 11.33 -0.61
CA CYS A 26 1.27 11.38 -0.55
C CYS A 26 0.69 11.54 -1.96
N PRO A 27 -0.24 10.66 -2.40
CA PRO A 27 -0.78 10.71 -3.76
C PRO A 27 -1.75 11.88 -3.97
N HIS A 28 -2.31 12.44 -2.89
CA HIS A 28 -3.36 13.45 -2.96
C HIS A 28 -3.39 14.28 -1.67
N ASP A 29 -3.86 15.53 -1.73
CA ASP A 29 -4.16 16.31 -0.53
C ASP A 29 -5.15 15.54 0.37
N ALA A 30 -4.79 15.32 1.63
CA ALA A 30 -5.53 14.45 2.53
C ALA A 30 -5.29 14.77 4.01
N TYR A 31 -6.08 14.12 4.87
CA TYR A 31 -5.81 14.06 6.31
C TYR A 31 -5.39 12.66 6.71
N VAL A 32 -4.34 12.52 7.51
CA VAL A 32 -3.99 11.21 8.10
C VAL A 32 -5.05 10.84 9.13
N SER A 33 -5.78 9.76 8.87
CA SER A 33 -6.88 9.31 9.72
C SER A 33 -6.50 8.18 10.67
N ASP A 34 -5.53 7.35 10.30
CA ASP A 34 -5.08 6.22 11.12
C ASP A 34 -3.64 5.84 10.76
N ILE A 35 -2.89 5.36 11.77
CA ILE A 35 -1.61 4.69 11.57
C ILE A 35 -1.60 3.42 12.40
N ARG A 36 -1.60 2.27 11.75
CA ARG A 36 -1.67 0.96 12.41
C ARG A 36 -0.33 0.22 12.29
N PHE A 37 0.22 -0.19 13.42
CA PHE A 37 1.42 -1.02 13.49
C PHE A 37 1.06 -2.37 14.10
N TYR A 38 1.34 -3.46 13.41
CA TYR A 38 0.99 -4.82 13.84
C TYR A 38 1.80 -5.88 13.10
N GLU A 39 1.84 -7.09 13.65
CA GLU A 39 2.32 -8.28 12.98
C GLU A 39 1.22 -8.82 12.07
N ASN A 40 1.50 -8.89 10.77
CA ASN A 40 0.60 -9.51 9.80
C ASN A 40 0.78 -11.03 9.84
N GLU A 41 -0.10 -11.72 10.56
CA GLU A 41 -0.04 -13.18 10.72
C GLU A 41 -0.12 -13.95 9.39
N TYR A 42 -0.75 -13.38 8.36
CA TYR A 42 -0.83 -14.01 7.04
C TYR A 42 0.52 -13.94 6.29
N GLY A 43 1.20 -12.80 6.38
CA GLY A 43 2.51 -12.59 5.74
C GLY A 43 3.69 -13.00 6.63
N ASN A 44 3.46 -13.26 7.92
CA ASN A 44 4.49 -13.49 8.93
C ASN A 44 5.56 -12.37 8.97
N HIS A 45 5.12 -11.12 8.88
CA HIS A 45 6.00 -9.95 8.96
C HIS A 45 5.30 -8.78 9.66
N TRP A 46 6.09 -7.89 10.26
CA TRP A 46 5.62 -6.64 10.83
C TRP A 46 5.31 -5.62 9.73
N GLN A 47 4.26 -4.85 9.96
CA GLN A 47 3.69 -3.94 8.97
C GLN A 47 3.23 -2.64 9.62
N THR A 48 3.44 -1.52 8.91
CA THR A 48 2.86 -0.21 9.26
C THR A 48 1.93 0.27 8.16
N ASN A 49 0.67 0.54 8.48
CA ASN A 49 -0.31 1.05 7.54
C ASN A 49 -0.62 2.51 7.85
N VAL A 50 -0.62 3.37 6.84
CA VAL A 50 -1.04 4.76 6.96
C VAL A 50 -2.31 4.94 6.14
N ARG A 51 -3.42 5.25 6.82
CA ARG A 51 -4.71 5.54 6.18
C ARG A 51 -4.91 7.03 6.09
N ILE A 52 -5.16 7.52 4.88
CA ILE A 52 -5.43 8.93 4.59
C ILE A 52 -6.88 9.09 4.12
N ARG A 53 -7.52 10.16 4.57
CA ARG A 53 -8.90 10.52 4.27
C ARG A 53 -8.93 11.66 3.26
N LEU A 54 -9.54 11.42 2.11
CA LEU A 54 -9.73 12.45 1.07
C LEU A 54 -11.00 13.25 1.36
N ASN A 55 -12.09 12.56 1.70
CA ASN A 55 -13.38 13.15 2.07
C ASN A 55 -14.20 12.15 2.91
N SER A 56 -15.51 12.34 3.06
CA SER A 56 -16.37 11.45 3.87
C SER A 56 -16.55 10.05 3.27
N GLN A 57 -16.32 9.88 1.97
CA GLN A 57 -16.56 8.64 1.24
C GLN A 57 -15.27 7.91 0.86
N TRP A 58 -14.14 8.63 0.75
CA TRP A 58 -12.94 8.10 0.13
C TRP A 58 -11.73 8.12 1.06
N TYR A 59 -11.07 6.97 1.13
CA TYR A 59 -9.82 6.76 1.84
C TYR A 59 -8.81 6.04 0.95
N ILE A 60 -7.54 6.31 1.20
CA ILE A 60 -6.43 5.53 0.66
C ILE A 60 -5.69 4.91 1.85
N THR A 61 -5.30 3.65 1.75
CA THR A 61 -4.39 3.03 2.72
C THR A 61 -3.09 2.68 2.03
N MET A 62 -2.00 3.26 2.54
CA MET A 62 -0.63 2.94 2.14
C MET A 62 -0.08 1.94 3.16
N LYS A 63 0.09 0.67 2.78
CA LYS A 63 0.72 -0.33 3.66
C LYS A 63 2.20 -0.41 3.34
N PHE A 64 3.02 -0.11 4.34
CA PHE A 64 4.47 -0.19 4.27
C PHE A 64 4.86 -1.64 4.57
N GLU A 65 4.76 -2.51 3.58
CA GLU A 65 5.09 -3.93 3.67
C GLU A 65 6.59 -4.13 3.49
N SER A 66 7.34 -3.70 4.51
CA SER A 66 8.81 -3.72 4.50
C SER A 66 9.43 -5.13 4.51
N TRP A 67 8.63 -6.18 4.71
CA TRP A 67 9.11 -7.55 4.95
C TRP A 67 9.98 -7.70 6.20
N ALA A 68 9.66 -6.94 7.26
CA ALA A 68 10.33 -7.06 8.55
C ALA A 68 9.87 -8.32 9.30
N GLU A 69 10.67 -9.38 9.27
CA GLU A 69 10.35 -10.68 9.92
C GLU A 69 10.44 -10.64 11.45
N ASP A 70 10.98 -9.55 12.03
CA ASP A 70 11.08 -9.35 13.47
C ASP A 70 10.56 -7.96 13.90
N GLN A 71 10.20 -7.85 15.18
CA GLN A 71 9.61 -6.64 15.74
C GLN A 71 10.59 -5.45 15.74
N TYR A 72 11.90 -5.72 15.79
CA TYR A 72 12.91 -4.67 15.78
C TYR A 72 12.90 -3.95 14.43
N ASN A 73 13.00 -4.70 13.34
CA ASN A 73 12.88 -4.18 11.97
C ASN A 73 11.48 -3.58 11.72
N GLY A 74 10.42 -4.19 12.27
CA GLY A 74 9.07 -3.61 12.21
C GLY A 74 8.99 -2.23 12.86
N THR A 75 9.63 -2.06 14.01
CA THR A 75 9.71 -0.78 14.72
C THR A 75 10.56 0.23 13.95
N LEU A 76 11.65 -0.19 13.32
CA LEU A 76 12.44 0.67 12.43
C LEU A 76 11.61 1.20 11.26
N GLN A 77 10.81 0.34 10.62
CA GLN A 77 9.87 0.75 9.57
C GLN A 77 8.83 1.73 10.11
N ARG A 78 8.21 1.44 11.27
CA ARG A 78 7.22 2.33 11.89
C ARG A 78 7.77 3.73 12.15
N ASN A 79 9.02 3.81 12.60
CA ASN A 79 9.73 5.07 12.88
C ASN A 79 10.14 5.83 11.60
N ASN A 80 10.14 5.16 10.44
CA ASN A 80 10.39 5.80 9.14
C ASN A 80 9.12 6.39 8.51
N VAL A 81 7.96 6.27 9.15
CA VAL A 81 6.76 7.05 8.81
C VAL A 81 6.85 8.42 9.51
N SER A 82 6.92 9.49 8.73
CA SER A 82 7.17 10.86 9.22
C SER A 82 5.89 11.67 9.49
N VAL A 83 4.72 11.11 9.21
CA VAL A 83 3.41 11.75 9.45
C VAL A 83 2.74 11.20 10.71
N SER A 84 1.82 11.99 11.27
CA SER A 84 1.04 11.67 12.46
C SER A 84 -0.47 11.72 12.18
N VAL A 85 -1.24 10.96 12.95
CA VAL A 85 -2.71 11.02 12.88
C VAL A 85 -3.19 12.44 13.18
N GLY A 86 -4.06 12.96 12.32
CA GLY A 86 -4.57 14.33 12.38
C GLY A 86 -3.85 15.31 11.45
N ASP A 87 -2.67 14.95 10.91
CA ASP A 87 -1.93 15.80 9.99
C ASP A 87 -2.74 16.04 8.70
N LYS A 88 -2.73 17.29 8.24
CA LYS A 88 -3.07 17.62 6.85
C LYS A 88 -1.79 17.52 6.02
N ILE A 89 -1.82 16.69 4.98
CA ILE A 89 -0.70 16.47 4.08
C ILE A 89 -1.10 16.82 2.64
N LEU A 90 -0.15 17.34 1.86
CA LEU A 90 -0.37 17.74 0.48
C LEU A 90 0.10 16.65 -0.49
N ALA A 91 -0.44 16.63 -1.70
CA ALA A 91 0.08 15.81 -2.78
C ALA A 91 1.59 16.06 -2.97
N ASN A 92 2.35 14.99 -3.23
CA ASN A 92 3.81 14.98 -3.32
C ASN A 92 4.57 15.30 -2.02
N GLN A 93 3.89 15.48 -0.88
CA GLN A 93 4.56 15.58 0.41
C GLN A 93 5.08 14.20 0.85
N THR A 94 6.29 14.13 1.38
CA THR A 94 6.85 12.89 1.96
C THR A 94 6.02 12.43 3.15
N MET A 95 5.58 11.16 3.10
CA MET A 95 4.91 10.46 4.20
C MET A 95 5.87 9.64 5.07
N GLY A 96 7.02 9.29 4.49
CA GLY A 96 8.04 8.47 5.13
C GLY A 96 8.86 7.70 4.10
N ASN A 97 9.65 6.74 4.59
CA ASN A 97 10.37 5.80 3.75
C ASN A 97 9.82 4.39 3.97
N LEU A 98 9.62 3.65 2.89
CA LEU A 98 9.54 2.19 2.93
C LEU A 98 10.98 1.67 3.02
N LEU A 99 11.32 1.00 4.11
CA LEU A 99 12.57 0.26 4.26
C LEU A 99 12.44 -1.08 3.54
N SER A 100 13.48 -1.49 2.83
CA SER A 100 13.54 -2.83 2.25
C SER A 100 14.29 -3.77 3.19
N HIS A 101 13.54 -4.63 3.91
CA HIS A 101 14.10 -5.66 4.79
C HIS A 101 14.10 -7.06 4.14
N GLY A 102 13.45 -7.24 2.99
CA GLY A 102 13.41 -8.51 2.28
C GLY A 102 13.09 -8.37 0.78
N PRO A 103 13.18 -9.47 0.01
CA PRO A 103 13.02 -9.47 -1.45
C PRO A 103 11.59 -9.18 -1.93
N HIS A 104 10.61 -9.23 -1.03
CA HIS A 104 9.20 -8.96 -1.32
C HIS A 104 8.73 -7.63 -0.74
N SER A 105 9.65 -6.76 -0.30
CA SER A 105 9.28 -5.44 0.18
C SER A 105 8.53 -4.66 -0.90
N HIS A 106 7.34 -4.19 -0.56
CA HIS A 106 6.50 -3.42 -1.47
C HIS A 106 5.63 -2.43 -0.72
N LEU A 107 5.09 -1.47 -1.47
CA LEU A 107 4.07 -0.56 -0.99
C LEU A 107 2.72 -1.04 -1.52
N HIS A 108 1.86 -1.52 -0.62
CA HIS A 108 0.50 -1.91 -1.00
C HIS A 108 -0.43 -0.70 -0.93
N TYR A 109 -1.09 -0.41 -2.05
CA TYR A 109 -1.96 0.75 -2.24
C TYR A 109 -3.41 0.32 -2.35
N ASP A 110 -4.22 0.64 -1.34
CA ASP A 110 -5.66 0.37 -1.33
C ASP A 110 -6.48 1.65 -1.49
N VAL A 111 -7.60 1.56 -2.20
CA VAL A 111 -8.65 2.59 -2.21
C VAL A 111 -9.91 2.02 -1.55
N ASP A 112 -10.43 2.72 -0.55
CA ASP A 112 -11.70 2.40 0.10
C ASP A 112 -12.73 3.48 -0.27
N ARG A 113 -13.86 3.01 -0.83
CA ARG A 113 -15.06 3.79 -1.10
C ARG A 113 -16.18 3.35 -0.16
N SER A 114 -16.45 4.15 0.86
CA SER A 114 -17.56 3.97 1.80
C SER A 114 -17.57 2.60 2.49
N GLY A 115 -16.39 2.11 2.89
CA GLY A 115 -16.20 0.82 3.56
C GLY A 115 -15.97 -0.36 2.62
N THR A 116 -15.86 -0.13 1.31
CA THR A 116 -15.60 -1.17 0.31
C THR A 116 -14.29 -0.89 -0.41
N TYR A 117 -13.35 -1.84 -0.39
CA TYR A 117 -12.14 -1.75 -1.20
C TYR A 117 -12.49 -1.86 -2.69
N VAL A 118 -11.91 -0.97 -3.49
CA VAL A 118 -12.12 -0.90 -4.93
C VAL A 118 -10.77 -0.80 -5.62
N CYS A 119 -10.69 -1.35 -6.84
CA CYS A 119 -9.44 -1.33 -7.59
C CYS A 119 -8.94 0.11 -7.82
N PRO A 120 -7.74 0.48 -7.35
CA PRO A 120 -7.19 1.82 -7.50
C PRO A 120 -7.01 2.26 -8.96
N TYR A 121 -6.63 1.31 -9.83
CA TYR A 121 -6.34 1.57 -11.24
C TYR A 121 -7.50 2.25 -11.99
N SER A 122 -8.74 1.89 -11.64
CA SER A 122 -9.95 2.48 -12.21
C SER A 122 -10.11 3.99 -11.91
N TYR A 123 -9.31 4.53 -11.00
CA TYR A 123 -9.32 5.94 -10.59
C TYR A 123 -8.03 6.68 -10.97
N PHE A 124 -7.10 6.01 -11.65
CA PHE A 124 -5.92 6.68 -12.19
C PHE A 124 -6.34 7.64 -13.31
N SER A 125 -5.65 8.79 -13.41
CA SER A 125 -5.76 9.63 -14.60
C SER A 125 -5.16 8.90 -15.81
N PRO A 126 -5.50 9.30 -17.05
CA PRO A 126 -4.85 8.75 -18.25
C PRO A 126 -3.32 8.80 -18.14
N ASP A 127 -2.75 9.94 -17.75
CA ASP A 127 -1.29 10.08 -17.53
C ASP A 127 -0.71 9.11 -16.49
N ALA A 128 -1.50 8.72 -15.48
CA ALA A 128 -1.07 7.76 -14.46
C ALA A 128 -1.17 6.32 -14.98
N GLN A 129 -2.21 6.00 -15.77
CA GLN A 129 -2.32 4.72 -16.46
C GLN A 129 -1.18 4.53 -17.47
N ASP A 130 -0.88 5.53 -18.29
CA ASP A 130 0.21 5.52 -19.27
C ASP A 130 1.60 5.26 -18.62
N LYS A 131 1.79 5.70 -17.38
CA LYS A 131 3.02 5.44 -16.61
C LYS A 131 3.00 4.10 -15.89
N PHE A 132 1.82 3.67 -15.45
CA PHE A 132 1.63 2.44 -14.69
C PHE A 132 1.69 1.20 -15.59
N ASP A 133 1.00 1.21 -16.72
CA ASP A 133 0.85 0.04 -17.60
C ASP A 133 2.20 -0.55 -18.03
N PRO A 134 3.23 0.23 -18.45
CA PRO A 134 4.53 -0.33 -18.80
C PRO A 134 5.29 -0.91 -17.60
N ILE A 135 4.99 -0.47 -16.37
CA ILE A 135 5.56 -1.05 -15.14
C ILE A 135 4.86 -2.37 -14.85
N TYR A 136 3.53 -2.37 -14.93
CA TYR A 136 2.72 -3.55 -14.68
C TYR A 136 2.99 -4.65 -15.72
N ASP A 137 3.10 -4.35 -17.01
CA ASP A 137 3.40 -5.35 -18.05
C ASP A 137 4.75 -6.06 -17.85
N ARG A 138 5.68 -5.45 -17.12
CA ARG A 138 7.00 -6.05 -16.82
C ARG A 138 7.00 -6.92 -15.57
N CYS A 139 6.09 -6.67 -14.64
CA CYS A 139 6.17 -7.20 -13.28
C CYS A 139 4.86 -7.85 -12.78
N GLY A 140 3.76 -7.64 -13.49
CA GLY A 140 2.43 -8.10 -13.15
C GLY A 140 2.26 -9.57 -13.50
N GLU A 141 1.67 -10.32 -12.57
CA GLU A 141 1.45 -11.76 -12.74
C GLU A 141 0.06 -12.08 -13.32
N SER A 142 -0.79 -11.07 -13.54
CA SER A 142 -2.15 -11.23 -14.05
C SER A 142 -2.50 -10.19 -15.12
N SER A 143 -3.63 -10.39 -15.80
CA SER A 143 -4.12 -9.49 -16.84
C SER A 143 -4.81 -8.22 -16.30
N THR A 144 -5.04 -8.13 -14.99
CA THR A 144 -5.74 -7.01 -14.36
C THR A 144 -5.08 -6.64 -13.02
N PRO A 145 -4.80 -5.35 -12.76
CA PRO A 145 -4.06 -4.93 -11.56
C PRO A 145 -4.66 -5.38 -10.23
N CYS A 146 -5.97 -5.57 -10.17
CA CYS A 146 -6.70 -6.08 -9.02
C CYS A 146 -7.51 -7.32 -9.42
N HIS A 147 -7.60 -8.34 -8.57
CA HIS A 147 -8.22 -9.63 -8.88
C HIS A 147 -8.84 -10.30 -7.65
#